data_AF-A0A355CF70-F1
#
_entry.id   AF-A0A355CF70-F1
#
_cell.length_a   1.000
_cell.length_b   1.000
_cell.length_c   1.000
_cell.angle_alpha   90.00
_cell.angle_beta   90.00
_cell.angle_gamma   90.00
#
_symmetry.space_group_name_H-M   'P 1'
#
loop_
_entity.id
_entity.type
_entity.pdbx_description
1 polymer ?
#
loop_
_entity_poly.entity_id
_entity_poly.type
_entity_poly.pdbx_seq_one_letter_code
_entity_poly.pdbx_strand_id
1 'polypeptide(L)'
;MRFFTFLQRVLIGTLASSLLNLFILFPSPSFAEIVLGVVRISENSPDWQKITTRLGESGIPYKPINIEEIKSVGDLAGVNVLFLPNIETLTPAQIKVLEAWASQGGRLIASGPVGRSSPALVRQSLRSLLG
;
A
#
# COMPACT_ATOMS: atom_id res chain seq x y z
N MET A 1 -27.75 -53.27 25.98
CA MET A 1 -27.13 -51.97 26.30
C MET A 1 -25.74 -51.73 25.68
N ARG A 2 -24.90 -52.74 25.40
CA ARG A 2 -23.53 -52.56 24.88
C ARG A 2 -23.40 -52.17 23.39
N PHE A 3 -24.41 -52.48 22.57
CA PHE A 3 -24.43 -52.15 21.13
C PHE A 3 -24.69 -50.65 20.88
N PHE A 4 -25.57 -50.04 21.68
CA PHE A 4 -25.92 -48.62 21.58
C PHE A 4 -24.73 -47.71 21.91
N THR A 5 -23.92 -48.09 22.89
CA THR A 5 -22.68 -47.38 23.27
C THR A 5 -21.58 -47.46 22.21
N PHE A 6 -21.56 -48.52 21.38
CA PHE A 6 -20.61 -48.65 20.28
C PHE A 6 -20.98 -47.74 19.11
N LEU A 7 -22.27 -47.73 18.73
CA LEU A 7 -22.78 -46.89 17.64
C LEU A 7 -22.60 -45.40 17.93
N GLN A 8 -22.82 -44.97 19.17
CA GLN A 8 -22.61 -43.58 19.60
C GLN A 8 -21.15 -43.12 19.47
N ARG A 9 -20.17 -43.99 19.77
CA ARG A 9 -18.74 -43.65 19.64
C ARG A 9 -18.29 -43.52 18.18
N VAL A 10 -18.82 -44.36 17.30
CA VAL A 10 -18.51 -44.30 15.86
C VAL A 10 -19.10 -43.04 15.21
N LEU A 11 -20.33 -42.66 15.58
CA LEU A 11 -21.00 -41.47 15.05
C LEU A 11 -20.29 -40.16 15.46
N ILE A 12 -19.79 -40.08 16.69
CA ILE A 12 -19.06 -38.91 17.20
C ILE A 12 -17.70 -38.77 16.50
N GLY A 13 -17.02 -39.89 16.22
CA GLY A 13 -15.74 -39.89 15.51
C GLY A 13 -15.85 -39.37 14.08
N THR A 14 -16.90 -39.76 13.34
CA THR A 14 -17.10 -39.32 11.95
C THR A 14 -17.57 -37.87 11.84
N LEU A 15 -18.40 -37.39 12.78
CA LEU A 15 -18.80 -35.98 12.83
C LEU A 15 -17.60 -35.06 13.10
N ALA A 16 -16.72 -35.44 14.03
CA ALA A 16 -15.50 -34.68 14.34
C ALA A 16 -14.53 -34.60 13.15
N SER A 17 -14.35 -35.71 12.41
CA SER A 17 -13.51 -35.73 11.21
C SER A 17 -14.07 -34.89 10.04
N SER A 18 -15.40 -34.78 9.91
CA SER A 18 -16.04 -33.95 8.90
C SER A 18 -15.83 -32.45 9.17
N LEU A 19 -15.92 -32.02 10.44
CA LEU A 19 -15.74 -30.63 10.83
C LEU A 19 -14.28 -30.15 10.68
N LEU A 20 -13.29 -31.01 10.93
CA LEU A 20 -11.87 -30.69 10.71
C LEU A 20 -11.53 -30.46 9.23
N ASN A 21 -12.20 -31.16 8.30
CA ASN A 21 -11.96 -30.98 6.87
C ASN A 21 -12.51 -29.66 6.32
N LEU A 22 -13.53 -29.07 6.95
CA LEU A 22 -14.09 -27.80 6.50
C LEU A 22 -13.10 -26.62 6.70
N PHE A 23 -12.25 -26.65 7.73
CA PHE A 23 -11.30 -25.57 8.01
C PHE A 23 -10.16 -25.45 6.99
N ILE A 24 -9.87 -26.51 6.23
CA ILE A 24 -8.82 -26.51 5.19
C ILE A 24 -9.33 -25.85 3.89
N LEU A 25 -10.64 -25.81 3.69
CA LEU A 25 -11.29 -25.32 2.46
C LEU A 25 -11.55 -23.81 2.45
N PHE A 26 -11.45 -23.13 3.60
CA PHE A 26 -11.64 -21.69 3.70
C PHE A 26 -10.31 -21.02 4.06
N PRO A 27 -9.43 -20.75 3.08
CA PRO A 27 -8.27 -19.88 3.34
C PRO A 27 -8.79 -18.58 3.93
N SER A 28 -8.27 -18.20 5.10
CA SER A 28 -8.61 -16.92 5.70
C SER A 28 -8.22 -15.81 4.71
N PRO A 29 -9.10 -14.85 4.41
CA PRO A 29 -8.70 -13.71 3.60
C PRO A 29 -7.58 -12.98 4.34
N SER A 30 -6.35 -13.06 3.82
CA SER A 30 -5.27 -12.19 4.29
C SER A 30 -5.57 -10.80 3.75
N PHE A 31 -5.99 -9.88 4.62
CA PHE A 31 -5.97 -8.47 4.27
C PHE A 31 -4.51 -8.08 4.11
N ALA A 32 -4.08 -7.88 2.86
CA ALA A 32 -2.79 -7.24 2.61
C ALA A 32 -2.87 -5.83 3.19
N GLU A 33 -2.11 -5.57 4.25
CA GLU A 33 -2.00 -4.25 4.84
C GLU A 33 -1.46 -3.29 3.77
N ILE A 34 -2.30 -2.37 3.30
CA ILE A 34 -1.91 -1.39 2.29
C ILE A 34 -1.05 -0.34 2.98
N VAL A 35 0.24 -0.33 2.66
CA VAL A 35 1.16 0.64 3.23
C VAL A 35 1.14 1.92 2.38
N LEU A 36 0.72 3.02 3.00
CA LEU A 36 0.76 4.36 2.42
C LEU A 36 2.12 5.01 2.66
N GLY A 37 2.88 5.24 1.60
CA GLY A 37 4.06 6.10 1.63
C GLY A 37 3.64 7.55 1.43
N VAL A 38 4.14 8.46 2.26
CA VAL A 38 3.87 9.91 2.14
C VAL A 38 5.17 10.61 1.88
N VAL A 39 5.28 11.21 0.69
CA VAL A 39 6.50 11.86 0.25
C VAL A 39 6.66 13.21 0.91
N ARG A 40 7.87 13.42 1.44
CA ARG A 40 8.36 14.69 1.97
C ARG A 40 9.44 15.23 1.03
N ILE A 41 9.48 16.55 0.90
CA ILE A 41 10.62 17.28 0.34
C ILE A 41 11.00 18.38 1.33
N SER A 42 12.30 18.70 1.39
CA SER A 42 12.82 19.75 2.28
C SER A 42 12.11 21.10 2.08
N GLU A 43 11.74 21.42 0.84
CA GLU A 43 11.02 22.65 0.45
C GLU A 43 9.62 22.75 1.05
N ASN A 44 8.96 21.63 1.35
CA ASN A 44 7.60 21.58 1.91
C ASN A 44 7.57 21.58 3.45
N SER A 45 8.70 21.88 4.10
CA SER A 45 8.80 21.83 5.56
C SER A 45 7.71 22.60 6.32
N PRO A 46 7.19 23.76 5.85
CA PRO A 46 6.10 24.46 6.52
C PRO A 46 4.74 23.75 6.41
N ASP A 47 4.47 23.09 5.28
CA ASP A 47 3.19 22.40 5.03
C ASP A 47 3.19 20.97 5.57
N TRP A 48 4.37 20.38 5.76
CA TRP A 48 4.53 19.03 6.27
C TRP A 48 3.79 18.79 7.60
N GLN A 49 3.85 19.76 8.53
CA GLN A 49 3.15 19.65 9.81
C GLN A 49 1.63 19.58 9.61
N LYS A 50 1.06 20.41 8.73
CA LYS A 50 -0.39 20.39 8.42
C LYS A 50 -0.81 19.07 7.76
N ILE A 51 0.00 18.56 6.83
CA ILE A 51 -0.25 17.29 6.13
C ILE A 51 -0.27 16.13 7.13
N THR A 52 0.76 16.05 7.97
CA THR A 52 0.91 14.96 8.96
C THR A 52 -0.14 15.04 10.06
N THR A 53 -0.56 16.23 10.50
CA THR A 53 -1.70 16.39 11.42
C THR A 53 -2.98 15.79 10.82
N ARG A 54 -3.33 16.14 9.57
CA ARG A 54 -4.55 15.61 8.94
C ARG A 54 -4.50 14.11 8.68
N LEU A 55 -3.33 13.57 8.33
CA LEU A 55 -3.14 12.13 8.20
C LEU A 55 -3.22 11.41 9.55
N GLY A 56 -2.74 12.04 10.62
CA GLY A 56 -2.91 11.52 11.99
C GLY A 56 -4.38 11.51 12.42
N GLU A 57 -5.12 12.58 12.13
CA GLU A 57 -6.55 12.71 12.42
C GLU A 57 -7.41 11.70 11.63
N SER A 58 -6.98 11.28 10.44
CA SER A 58 -7.68 10.27 9.65
C SER A 58 -7.45 8.82 10.14
N GLY A 59 -6.49 8.61 11.04
CA GLY A 59 -6.13 7.28 11.55
C GLY A 59 -5.48 6.38 10.50
N ILE A 60 -5.03 6.92 9.37
CA ILE A 60 -4.38 6.14 8.30
C ILE A 60 -2.90 5.98 8.67
N PRO A 61 -2.41 4.74 8.88
CA PRO A 61 -0.99 4.52 9.09
C PRO A 61 -0.21 4.87 7.82
N TYR A 62 0.91 5.57 7.99
CA TYR A 62 1.74 5.97 6.85
C TYR A 62 3.23 5.94 7.18
N LYS A 63 4.04 5.76 6.14
CA LYS A 63 5.50 5.85 6.19
C LYS A 63 5.96 7.15 5.52
N PRO A 64 6.56 8.11 6.25
CA PRO A 64 7.25 9.23 5.62
C PRO A 64 8.39 8.73 4.74
N ILE A 65 8.51 9.25 3.52
CA ILE A 65 9.59 8.92 2.59
C ILE A 65 10.16 10.22 2.06
N ASN A 66 11.46 10.39 2.14
CA ASN A 66 12.07 11.60 1.61
C ASN A 66 12.30 11.45 0.09
N ILE A 67 11.93 12.46 -0.71
CA ILE A 67 12.00 12.35 -2.17
C ILE A 67 13.44 12.15 -2.67
N GLU A 68 14.44 12.64 -1.93
CA GLU A 68 15.86 12.47 -2.29
C GLU A 68 16.37 11.04 -2.01
N GLU A 69 15.62 10.24 -1.25
CA GLU A 69 15.90 8.83 -0.98
C GLU A 69 15.34 7.90 -2.07
N ILE A 70 14.41 8.37 -2.91
CA ILE A 70 13.82 7.58 -4.01
C ILE A 70 14.76 7.60 -5.22
N LYS A 71 15.75 6.69 -5.23
CA LYS A 71 16.76 6.58 -6.30
C LYS A 71 16.53 5.38 -7.20
N SER A 72 15.77 4.40 -6.70
CA SER A 72 15.49 3.12 -7.33
C SER A 72 14.13 2.60 -6.89
N VAL A 73 13.61 1.61 -7.61
CA VAL A 73 12.33 0.96 -7.25
C VAL A 73 12.42 0.24 -5.90
N GLY A 74 13.62 -0.25 -5.53
CA GLY A 74 13.86 -0.91 -4.25
C GLY A 74 13.65 0.00 -3.04
N ASP A 75 13.82 1.32 -3.20
CA ASP A 75 13.61 2.29 -2.12
C ASP A 75 12.13 2.43 -1.75
N LEU A 76 11.23 1.99 -2.65
CA LEU A 76 9.78 1.93 -2.46
C LEU A 76 9.28 0.53 -2.10
N ALA A 77 10.17 -0.41 -1.76
CA ALA A 77 9.79 -1.75 -1.37
C ALA A 77 8.86 -1.75 -0.15
N GLY A 78 7.78 -2.55 -0.22
CA GLY A 78 6.77 -2.63 0.82
C GLY A 78 5.81 -1.44 0.89
N VAL A 79 5.89 -0.48 -0.05
CA VAL A 79 4.92 0.61 -0.21
C VAL A 79 3.99 0.26 -1.37
N ASN A 80 2.69 0.32 -1.15
CA ASN A 80 1.69 0.00 -2.17
C ASN A 80 1.13 1.27 -2.83
N VAL A 81 0.99 2.34 -2.05
CA VAL A 81 0.44 3.61 -2.49
C VAL A 81 1.41 4.72 -2.09
N LEU A 82 1.76 5.58 -3.03
CA LEU A 82 2.64 6.72 -2.81
C LEU A 82 1.84 8.01 -2.95
N PHE A 83 1.76 8.77 -1.86
CA PHE A 83 1.13 10.08 -1.83
C PHE A 83 2.17 11.19 -2.04
N LEU A 84 1.93 12.04 -3.03
CA LEU A 84 2.74 13.19 -3.42
C LEU A 84 2.00 14.50 -3.04
N PRO A 85 2.05 14.95 -1.79
CA PRO A 85 1.45 16.22 -1.40
C PRO A 85 2.35 17.40 -1.79
N ASN A 86 1.81 18.33 -2.59
CA ASN A 86 2.43 19.63 -2.90
C ASN A 86 3.88 19.52 -3.43
N ILE A 87 4.23 18.45 -4.15
CA ILE A 87 5.60 18.24 -4.67
C ILE A 87 5.77 19.01 -5.98
N GLU A 88 6.21 20.27 -5.93
CA GLU A 88 6.25 21.14 -7.11
C GLU A 88 7.26 20.72 -8.18
N THR A 89 8.39 20.15 -7.74
CA THR A 89 9.53 19.84 -8.60
C THR A 89 9.90 18.37 -8.47
N LEU A 90 10.01 17.69 -9.61
CA LEU A 90 10.53 16.34 -9.75
C LEU A 90 11.57 16.30 -10.85
N THR A 91 12.62 15.52 -10.61
CA THR A 91 13.69 15.33 -11.59
C THR A 91 13.32 14.25 -12.61
N PRO A 92 13.93 14.27 -13.82
CA PRO A 92 13.78 13.18 -14.80
C PRO A 92 14.18 11.80 -14.26
N ALA A 93 15.15 11.74 -13.35
CA ALA A 93 15.56 10.48 -12.72
C ALA A 93 14.47 9.94 -11.79
N GLN A 94 13.91 10.80 -10.93
CA GLN A 94 12.85 10.41 -9.99
C GLN A 94 11.58 9.96 -10.73
N ILE A 95 11.16 10.67 -11.78
CA ILE A 95 9.95 10.28 -12.51
C ILE A 95 10.10 8.90 -13.17
N LYS A 96 11.28 8.58 -13.71
CA LYS A 96 11.57 7.27 -14.29
C LYS A 96 11.47 6.15 -13.25
N VAL A 97 11.90 6.41 -12.02
CA VAL A 97 11.75 5.45 -10.91
C VAL A 97 10.27 5.27 -10.55
N LEU A 98 9.50 6.36 -10.49
CA LEU A 98 8.06 6.31 -10.22
C LEU A 98 7.29 5.56 -11.31
N GLU A 99 7.63 5.76 -12.58
CA GLU A 99 7.06 5.01 -13.71
C GLU A 99 7.36 3.51 -13.62
N ALA A 100 8.63 3.17 -13.35
CA ALA A 100 9.03 1.78 -13.18
C ALA A 100 8.32 1.12 -11.99
N TRP A 101 8.20 1.81 -10.86
CA TRP A 101 7.47 1.33 -9.70
C TRP A 101 5.96 1.19 -9.96
N ALA A 102 5.34 2.17 -10.64
CA ALA A 102 3.93 2.10 -11.02
C ALA A 102 3.65 0.93 -11.98
N SER A 103 4.57 0.64 -12.91
CA SER A 103 4.47 -0.51 -13.81
C SER A 103 4.46 -1.86 -13.09
N GLN A 104 4.96 -1.92 -11.85
CA GLN A 104 4.93 -3.09 -10.97
C GLN A 104 3.67 -3.16 -10.09
N GLY A 105 2.68 -2.27 -10.32
CA GLY A 105 1.42 -2.22 -9.58
C GLY A 105 1.37 -1.18 -8.46
N GLY A 106 2.42 -0.37 -8.31
CA GLY A 106 2.40 0.80 -7.42
C GLY A 106 1.35 1.83 -7.86
N ARG A 107 0.70 2.48 -6.89
CA ARG A 107 -0.31 3.52 -7.17
C ARG A 107 0.13 4.88 -6.65
N LEU A 108 -0.04 5.92 -7.47
CA LEU A 108 0.26 7.29 -7.07
C LEU A 108 -1.03 8.06 -6.74
N ILE A 109 -0.95 8.88 -5.70
CA ILE A 109 -1.95 9.89 -5.37
C ILE A 109 -1.24 11.24 -5.34
N ALA A 110 -1.72 12.20 -6.12
CA ALA A 110 -1.19 13.56 -6.14
C ALA A 110 -2.19 14.53 -5.50
N SER A 111 -1.71 15.51 -4.73
CA SER A 111 -2.55 16.59 -4.21
C SER A 111 -1.81 17.92 -4.30
N GLY A 112 -2.51 18.96 -4.75
CA GLY A 112 -1.94 20.29 -4.93
C GLY A 112 -1.07 20.43 -6.19
N PRO A 113 -0.10 21.37 -6.20
CA PRO A 113 0.67 21.72 -7.41
C PRO A 113 1.78 20.71 -7.77
N VAL A 114 1.45 19.42 -7.89
CA VAL A 114 2.43 18.36 -8.16
C VAL A 114 3.07 18.52 -9.55
N GLY A 115 4.39 18.57 -9.60
CA GLY A 115 5.17 18.69 -10.83
C GLY A 115 5.04 20.02 -11.55
N ARG A 116 4.33 21.02 -11.00
CA ARG A 116 4.02 22.29 -11.69
C ARG A 116 5.28 23.00 -12.21
N SER A 117 6.34 22.98 -11.40
CA SER A 117 7.63 23.64 -11.66
C SER A 117 8.65 22.69 -12.30
N SER A 118 8.24 21.46 -12.63
CA SER A 118 9.10 20.45 -13.25
C SER A 118 9.30 20.69 -14.76
N PRO A 119 10.36 20.14 -15.37
CA PRO A 119 10.57 20.19 -16.82
C PRO A 119 9.38 19.66 -17.61
N ALA A 120 9.20 20.12 -18.85
CA ALA A 120 8.06 19.75 -19.70
C ALA A 120 7.86 18.24 -19.85
N LEU A 121 8.94 17.49 -20.05
CA LEU A 121 8.91 16.03 -20.16
C LEU A 121 8.45 15.35 -18.87
N VAL A 122 8.89 15.83 -17.71
CA VAL A 122 8.49 15.30 -16.40
C VAL A 122 6.99 15.53 -16.17
N ARG A 123 6.49 16.73 -16.50
CA ARG A 123 5.06 17.04 -16.41
C ARG A 123 4.21 16.15 -17.30
N GLN A 124 4.69 15.87 -18.51
CA GLN A 124 3.99 14.96 -19.43
C GLN A 124 3.94 13.53 -18.87
N SER A 125 5.05 13.06 -18.32
CA SER A 125 5.16 11.73 -17.69
C SER A 125 4.24 11.62 -16.47
N LEU A 126 4.21 12.64 -15.60
CA LEU A 126 3.30 12.73 -14.46
C LEU A 126 1.82 12.67 -14.88
N ARG A 127 1.42 13.40 -15.93
CA ARG A 127 0.06 13.30 -16.47
C ARG A 127 -0.27 11.88 -16.93
N SER A 128 0.66 11.24 -17.64
CA SER A 128 0.46 9.85 -18.06
C SER A 128 0.31 8.88 -16.88
N LEU A 129 0.99 9.14 -15.75
CA LEU A 129 0.92 8.30 -14.56
C LEU A 129 -0.35 8.52 -13.72
N LEU A 130 -0.85 9.76 -13.68
CA LEU A 130 -1.98 10.13 -12.83
C LEU A 130 -3.34 10.01 -13.55
N GLY A 131 -3.33 9.94 -14.88
CA GLY A 131 -4.53 10.01 -15.73
C GLY A 131 -4.98 11.44 -16.00
#